data_AF-A0A933I4W4-F1
#
_entry.id   AF-A0A933I4W4-F1
#
_cell.length_a   1.000
_cell.length_b   1.000
_cell.length_c   1.000
_cell.angle_alpha   90.00
_cell.angle_beta   90.00
_cell.angle_gamma   90.00
#
_symmetry.space_group_name_H-M   'P 1'
#
loop_
_entity.id
_entity.type
_entity.pdbx_description
1 polymer ?
#
loop_
_entity_poly.entity_id
_entity_poly.type
_entity_poly.pdbx_seq_one_letter_code
_entity_poly.pdbx_strand_id
1 'polypeptide(L)'
;MSKKLNKIAAIILSVTFIFQQVGFAQVAAQLDLSSHFARVGSAMVTDKFRPVHLRYLQYLPKDNSFKLLLDKGNQLPPSTGHFPSKLSGTKLKESVPVSSDTKLINESTKELLNYFYIGLTLPNDIFWVNLRPDSPDNIIDQDLAKTDLGRILLEADVQLKKDTASYTNPATLIGKQYWNKLYKKASELFGTDQITIPTLTRPWIVPGEIIIREQRTEYRVQ
;
A
#
# COMPACT_ATOMS: atom_id res chain seq x y z
N MET A 1 -10.53 25.44 56.50
CA MET A 1 -9.57 24.65 55.68
C MET A 1 -8.63 25.61 54.98
N SER A 2 -7.32 25.49 55.22
CA SER A 2 -6.31 26.51 54.86
C SER A 2 -6.11 26.63 53.35
N LYS A 3 -6.18 27.87 52.80
CA LYS A 3 -5.91 28.17 51.37
C LYS A 3 -4.58 27.60 50.86
N LYS A 4 -3.60 27.40 51.75
CA LYS A 4 -2.30 26.78 51.41
C LYS A 4 -2.44 25.29 51.08
N LEU A 5 -3.34 24.58 51.75
CA LEU A 5 -3.57 23.15 51.55
C LEU A 5 -4.21 22.88 50.18
N ASN A 6 -5.16 23.72 49.76
CA ASN A 6 -5.78 23.62 48.44
C ASN A 6 -4.78 23.91 47.31
N LYS A 7 -3.82 24.81 47.54
CA LYS A 7 -2.78 25.14 46.55
C LYS A 7 -1.79 23.98 46.37
N ILE A 8 -1.44 23.31 47.46
CA ILE A 8 -0.58 22.11 47.44
C ILE A 8 -1.32 20.96 46.75
N ALA A 9 -2.59 20.74 47.06
CA ALA A 9 -3.41 19.72 46.40
C ALA A 9 -3.54 19.96 44.89
N ALA A 10 -3.72 21.22 44.47
CA ALA A 10 -3.79 21.57 43.04
C ALA A 10 -2.46 21.30 42.31
N ILE A 11 -1.32 21.61 42.93
CA ILE A 11 0.01 21.34 42.36
C ILE A 11 0.24 19.83 42.22
N ILE A 12 -0.10 19.05 43.25
CA ILE A 12 0.01 17.59 43.21
C ILE A 12 -0.88 17.01 42.11
N LEU A 13 -2.12 17.49 41.98
CA LEU A 13 -3.05 17.06 40.94
C LEU A 13 -2.53 17.38 39.53
N SER A 14 -2.00 18.59 39.31
CA SER A 14 -1.41 18.99 38.03
C SER A 14 -0.18 18.15 37.67
N VAL A 15 0.69 17.84 38.63
CA VAL A 15 1.85 16.95 38.41
C VAL A 15 1.37 15.54 38.05
N THR A 16 0.33 15.03 38.72
CA THR A 16 -0.25 13.72 38.43
C THR A 16 -0.83 13.64 37.00
N PHE A 17 -1.45 14.73 36.51
CA PHE A 17 -1.94 14.82 35.13
C PHE A 17 -0.83 14.87 34.07
N ILE A 18 0.31 15.51 34.37
CA ILE A 18 1.47 15.57 33.45
C ILE A 18 2.10 14.18 33.28
N PHE A 19 2.19 13.40 34.36
CA PHE A 19 2.75 12.04 34.30
C PHE A 19 1.82 11.02 33.63
N GLN A 20 0.50 11.23 33.63
CA GLN A 20 -0.42 10.36 32.88
C GLN A 20 -0.18 10.44 31.37
N GLN A 21 0.13 11.61 30.81
CA GLN A 21 0.33 11.75 29.36
C GLN A 21 1.56 10.99 28.83
N VAL A 22 2.60 10.80 29.66
CA VAL A 22 3.82 10.09 29.27
C VAL A 22 3.63 8.57 29.25
N GLY A 23 2.77 8.02 30.13
CA GLY A 23 2.48 6.59 30.19
C GLY A 23 1.58 6.08 29.06
N PHE A 24 0.57 6.86 28.64
CA PHE A 24 -0.35 6.43 27.58
C PHE A 24 0.24 6.50 26.17
N ALA A 25 1.24 7.36 25.93
CA ALA A 25 1.93 7.44 24.65
C ALA A 25 2.74 6.16 24.33
N GLN A 26 3.20 5.43 25.36
CA GLN A 26 3.98 4.20 25.19
C GLN A 26 3.13 2.94 25.01
N VAL A 27 1.85 2.96 25.42
CA VAL A 27 0.93 1.81 25.29
C VAL A 27 0.24 1.77 23.93
N ALA A 28 0.26 2.87 23.17
CA ALA A 28 -0.04 2.86 21.74
C ALA A 28 1.18 2.37 20.94
N ALA A 29 1.77 1.24 21.32
CA ALA A 29 2.72 0.52 20.48
C ALA A 29 1.93 0.02 19.26
N GLN A 30 1.91 0.83 18.21
CA GLN A 30 1.35 0.45 16.93
C GLN A 30 2.07 -0.83 16.50
N LEU A 31 1.31 -1.93 16.42
CA LEU A 31 1.88 -3.24 16.09
C LEU A 31 2.41 -3.15 14.66
N ASP A 32 3.72 -2.93 14.50
CA ASP A 32 4.36 -2.85 13.20
C ASP A 32 4.56 -4.27 12.63
N LEU A 33 3.44 -4.85 12.22
CA LEU A 33 3.38 -6.11 11.50
C LEU A 33 4.12 -6.04 10.17
N SER A 34 4.36 -4.84 9.61
CA SER A 34 5.00 -4.69 8.30
C SER A 34 6.44 -5.19 8.31
N SER A 35 7.21 -4.89 9.36
CA SER A 35 8.59 -5.37 9.53
C SER A 35 8.67 -6.89 9.70
N HIS A 36 7.68 -7.49 10.39
CA HIS A 36 7.58 -8.93 10.56
C HIS A 36 7.17 -9.64 9.27
N PHE A 37 6.20 -9.10 8.54
CA PHE A 37 5.80 -9.64 7.23
C PHE A 37 6.90 -9.48 6.18
N ALA A 38 7.65 -8.38 6.18
CA ALA A 38 8.78 -8.18 5.28
C ALA A 38 9.86 -9.27 5.48
N ARG A 39 10.17 -9.63 6.73
CA ARG A 39 11.10 -10.74 7.06
C ARG A 39 10.58 -12.11 6.64
N VAL A 40 9.29 -12.36 6.77
CA VAL A 40 8.68 -13.66 6.40
C VAL A 40 8.47 -13.78 4.89
N GLY A 41 8.19 -12.67 4.20
CA GLY A 41 7.96 -12.61 2.75
C GLY A 41 9.16 -13.13 1.95
N SER A 42 10.39 -12.82 2.37
CA SER A 42 11.61 -13.30 1.69
C SER A 42 11.78 -14.83 1.74
N ALA A 43 11.16 -15.53 2.70
CA ALA A 43 11.30 -16.97 2.88
C ALA A 43 10.13 -17.80 2.31
N MET A 44 8.97 -17.18 2.02
CA MET A 44 7.73 -17.89 1.66
C MET A 44 7.12 -17.48 0.32
N VAL A 45 7.62 -16.44 -0.35
CA VAL A 45 7.10 -16.04 -1.68
C VAL A 45 7.77 -16.91 -2.73
N THR A 46 7.12 -18.02 -3.09
CA THR A 46 7.24 -18.50 -4.48
C THR A 46 6.56 -17.45 -5.35
N ASP A 47 7.34 -16.84 -6.23
CA ASP A 47 7.02 -15.68 -7.08
C ASP A 47 5.92 -16.04 -8.10
N LYS A 48 4.69 -16.26 -7.62
CA LYS A 48 3.55 -16.70 -8.44
C LYS A 48 2.90 -15.53 -9.19
N PHE A 49 3.16 -14.30 -8.76
CA PHE A 49 2.69 -13.08 -9.40
C PHE A 49 3.88 -12.22 -9.86
N ARG A 50 4.21 -12.35 -11.15
CA ARG A 50 5.18 -11.49 -11.83
C ARG A 50 4.43 -10.55 -12.78
N PRO A 51 4.09 -9.32 -12.38
CA PRO A 51 3.49 -8.37 -13.30
C PRO A 51 4.49 -7.94 -14.40
N VAL A 52 4.00 -7.18 -15.37
CA VAL A 52 4.86 -6.53 -16.37
C VAL A 52 5.71 -5.47 -15.64
N HIS A 53 7.02 -5.46 -15.84
CA HIS A 53 7.92 -4.49 -15.21
C HIS A 53 8.80 -3.78 -16.23
N LEU A 54 9.06 -2.49 -16.00
CA LEU A 54 10.06 -1.76 -16.75
C LEU A 54 11.46 -2.19 -16.31
N ARG A 55 12.30 -2.59 -17.28
CA ARG A 55 13.70 -2.98 -17.06
C ARG A 55 14.67 -1.93 -17.58
N TYR A 56 14.25 -1.16 -18.58
CA TYR A 56 15.09 -0.20 -19.28
C TYR A 56 14.27 0.97 -19.80
N LEU A 57 14.83 2.17 -19.66
CA LEU A 57 14.33 3.43 -20.20
C LEU A 57 15.52 4.19 -20.80
N GLN A 58 15.40 4.62 -22.05
CA GLN A 58 16.34 5.55 -22.68
C GLN A 58 15.57 6.65 -23.41
N TYR A 59 15.96 7.89 -23.18
CA TYR A 59 15.43 9.04 -23.91
C TYR A 59 16.24 9.29 -25.18
N LEU A 60 15.56 9.41 -26.32
CA LEU A 60 16.14 9.67 -27.63
C LEU A 60 15.80 11.12 -28.05
N PRO A 61 16.71 12.09 -27.86
CA PRO A 61 16.40 13.51 -28.03
C PRO A 61 16.14 13.92 -29.49
N LYS A 62 16.63 13.15 -30.47
CA LYS A 62 16.43 13.45 -31.90
C LYS A 62 14.98 13.34 -32.33
N ASP A 63 14.27 12.36 -31.78
CA ASP A 63 12.90 12.02 -32.17
C ASP A 63 11.91 12.35 -31.04
N ASN A 64 12.39 12.95 -29.94
CA ASN A 64 11.66 13.15 -28.69
C ASN A 64 10.91 11.88 -28.22
N SER A 65 11.57 10.74 -28.30
CA SER A 65 10.96 9.43 -28.06
C SER A 65 11.67 8.65 -26.95
N PHE A 66 10.99 7.66 -26.38
CA PHE A 66 11.56 6.77 -25.38
C PHE A 66 11.71 5.35 -25.93
N LYS A 67 12.88 4.76 -25.71
CA LYS A 67 13.13 3.34 -25.92
C LYS A 67 12.96 2.60 -24.60
N LEU A 68 12.08 1.61 -24.58
CA LEU A 68 11.71 0.85 -23.39
C LEU A 68 12.03 -0.63 -23.55
N LEU A 69 12.42 -1.27 -22.45
CA LEU A 69 12.38 -2.73 -22.32
C LEU A 69 11.45 -3.10 -21.17
N LEU A 70 10.41 -3.86 -21.48
CA LEU A 70 9.49 -4.42 -20.51
C LEU A 70 9.75 -5.91 -20.34
N ASP A 71 9.83 -6.36 -19.10
CA ASP A 71 9.69 -7.77 -18.73
C ASP A 71 8.21 -8.12 -18.77
N LYS A 72 7.83 -9.11 -19.57
CA LYS A 72 6.42 -9.50 -19.76
C LYS A 72 5.81 -10.14 -18.51
N GLY A 73 6.63 -10.63 -17.59
CA GLY A 73 6.14 -11.36 -16.43
C GLY A 73 5.26 -12.57 -16.78
N ASN A 74 4.45 -13.01 -15.82
CA ASN A 74 3.48 -14.09 -16.01
C ASN A 74 2.10 -13.45 -16.26
N GLN A 75 1.84 -13.04 -17.51
CA GLN A 75 0.57 -12.42 -17.89
C GLN A 75 -0.59 -13.39 -17.64
N LEU A 76 -1.39 -13.14 -16.59
CA LEU A 76 -2.75 -13.66 -16.53
C LEU A 76 -3.61 -12.77 -17.43
N PRO A 77 -4.56 -13.33 -18.21
CA PRO A 77 -5.43 -12.53 -19.06
C PRO A 77 -6.16 -11.46 -18.22
N PRO A 78 -6.40 -10.26 -18.77
CA PRO A 78 -6.90 -9.08 -18.05
C PRO A 78 -8.34 -9.20 -17.51
N SER A 79 -8.86 -10.41 -17.33
CA SER A 79 -10.20 -10.71 -16.83
C SER A 79 -10.25 -11.46 -15.50
N THR A 80 -9.10 -11.82 -14.91
CA THR A 80 -9.08 -12.62 -13.66
C THR A 80 -8.83 -11.80 -12.38
N GLY A 81 -8.39 -10.55 -12.51
CA GLY A 81 -8.38 -9.56 -11.43
C GLY A 81 -9.41 -8.47 -11.69
N HIS A 82 -10.04 -7.94 -10.66
CA HIS A 82 -11.09 -6.90 -10.71
C HIS A 82 -10.59 -5.52 -11.19
N PHE A 83 -9.60 -5.44 -12.07
CA PHE A 83 -9.14 -4.19 -12.68
C PHE A 83 -10.00 -3.91 -13.92
N PRO A 84 -10.83 -2.84 -13.93
CA PRO A 84 -11.67 -2.55 -15.07
C PRO A 84 -10.82 -2.10 -16.26
N SER A 85 -10.63 -2.98 -17.24
CA SER A 85 -10.07 -2.71 -18.58
C SER A 85 -11.02 -1.90 -19.48
N LYS A 86 -11.80 -0.97 -18.92
CA LYS A 86 -12.72 -0.13 -19.68
C LYS A 86 -12.40 1.34 -19.49
N LEU A 87 -11.33 1.79 -20.13
CA LEU A 87 -11.28 3.17 -20.61
C LEU A 87 -12.12 3.23 -21.91
N SER A 88 -13.33 3.75 -21.77
CA SER A 88 -14.23 4.03 -22.88
C SER A 88 -13.72 5.27 -23.64
N GLY A 89 -13.50 5.12 -24.95
CA GLY A 89 -13.60 6.23 -25.89
C GLY A 89 -12.31 6.69 -26.55
N THR A 90 -11.85 5.97 -27.57
CA THR A 90 -11.47 6.55 -28.87
C THR A 90 -11.27 5.41 -29.88
N LYS A 91 -12.15 5.34 -30.89
CA LYS A 91 -11.98 4.43 -32.03
C LYS A 91 -10.81 4.93 -32.88
N LEU A 92 -9.61 4.41 -32.64
CA LEU A 92 -8.55 4.46 -33.63
C LEU A 92 -8.75 3.28 -34.60
N LYS A 93 -9.14 3.59 -35.83
CA LYS A 93 -9.11 2.65 -36.96
C LYS A 93 -7.64 2.35 -37.26
N GLU A 94 -7.20 1.12 -37.02
CA GLU A 94 -5.91 0.64 -37.51
C GLU A 94 -6.10 -0.61 -38.37
N SER A 95 -5.64 -0.49 -39.61
CA SER A 95 -5.77 -1.43 -40.71
C SER A 95 -4.48 -2.22 -40.90
N VAL A 96 -4.13 -3.10 -39.95
CA VAL A 96 -3.09 -4.15 -40.11
C VAL A 96 -3.44 -5.29 -39.15
N PRO A 97 -3.34 -6.58 -39.52
CA PRO A 97 -3.57 -7.69 -38.59
C PRO A 97 -2.36 -7.82 -37.67
N VAL A 98 -2.29 -6.97 -36.64
CA VAL A 98 -1.38 -7.10 -35.50
C VAL A 98 -1.94 -8.23 -34.62
N SER A 99 -1.13 -9.26 -34.36
CA SER A 99 -1.48 -10.35 -33.45
C SER A 99 -1.98 -9.80 -32.11
N SER A 100 -3.03 -10.40 -31.55
CA SER A 100 -3.69 -9.98 -30.31
C SER A 100 -2.72 -9.66 -29.18
N ASP A 101 -1.66 -10.44 -29.08
CA ASP A 101 -0.67 -10.35 -28.00
C ASP A 101 0.20 -9.09 -28.12
N THR A 102 0.58 -8.70 -29.35
CA THR A 102 1.36 -7.48 -29.60
C THR A 102 0.52 -6.23 -29.33
N LYS A 103 -0.78 -6.28 -29.64
CA LYS A 103 -1.69 -5.17 -29.32
C LYS A 103 -1.86 -4.99 -27.81
N LEU A 104 -2.06 -6.08 -27.06
CA LEU A 104 -2.18 -6.05 -25.60
C LEU A 104 -0.92 -5.51 -24.93
N ILE A 105 0.26 -5.94 -25.38
CA ILE A 105 1.55 -5.46 -24.85
C ILE A 105 1.69 -3.95 -25.10
N ASN A 106 1.31 -3.46 -26.28
CA ASN A 106 1.40 -2.03 -26.60
C ASN A 106 0.47 -1.18 -25.72
N GLU A 107 -0.76 -1.64 -25.45
CA GLU A 107 -1.68 -0.91 -24.57
C GLU A 107 -1.18 -0.89 -23.12
N SER A 108 -0.73 -2.03 -22.56
CA SER A 108 -0.12 -2.06 -21.23
C SER A 108 1.15 -1.21 -21.14
N THR A 109 1.92 -1.11 -22.23
CA THR A 109 3.11 -0.23 -22.30
C THR A 109 2.72 1.23 -22.20
N LYS A 110 1.68 1.67 -22.93
CA LYS A 110 1.17 3.05 -22.87
C LYS A 110 0.66 3.38 -21.48
N GLU A 111 -0.06 2.45 -20.86
CA GLU A 111 -0.60 2.59 -19.51
C GLU A 111 0.53 2.76 -18.47
N LEU A 112 1.57 1.91 -18.52
CA LEU A 112 2.74 2.02 -17.65
C LEU A 112 3.50 3.33 -17.84
N LEU A 113 3.67 3.78 -19.09
CA LEU A 113 4.26 5.09 -19.38
C LEU A 113 3.42 6.23 -18.80
N ASN A 114 2.09 6.15 -18.88
CA ASN A 114 1.21 7.16 -18.30
C ASN A 114 1.42 7.25 -16.78
N TYR A 115 1.48 6.12 -16.09
CA TYR A 115 1.78 6.10 -14.65
C TYR A 115 3.17 6.64 -14.33
N PHE A 116 4.17 6.34 -15.16
CA PHE A 116 5.50 6.91 -15.02
C PHE A 116 5.49 8.44 -15.16
N TYR A 117 4.79 8.99 -16.15
CA TYR A 117 4.66 10.44 -16.30
C TYR A 117 3.89 11.10 -15.17
N ILE A 118 2.84 10.46 -14.65
CA ILE A 118 2.15 10.92 -13.43
C ILE A 118 3.16 11.01 -12.28
N GLY A 119 4.00 9.97 -12.11
CA GLY A 119 5.09 9.93 -11.14
C GLY A 119 6.10 11.08 -11.27
N LEU A 120 6.40 11.52 -12.49
CA LEU A 120 7.30 12.65 -12.75
C LEU A 120 6.63 14.02 -12.59
N THR A 121 5.30 14.08 -12.70
CA THR A 121 4.55 15.35 -12.73
C THR A 121 4.08 15.76 -11.34
N LEU A 122 3.72 14.79 -10.49
CA LEU A 122 3.15 15.03 -9.17
C LEU A 122 4.23 15.09 -8.08
N PRO A 123 4.01 15.84 -6.99
CA PRO A 123 4.89 15.84 -5.82
C PRO A 123 5.02 14.47 -5.16
N ASN A 124 6.19 14.16 -4.60
CA ASN A 124 6.44 12.84 -4.00
C ASN A 124 5.61 12.56 -2.74
N ASP A 125 5.19 13.58 -2.01
CA ASP A 125 4.48 13.50 -0.73
C ASP A 125 2.97 13.25 -0.88
N ILE A 126 2.43 13.25 -2.10
CA ILE A 126 1.00 13.06 -2.33
C ILE A 126 0.60 11.62 -2.72
N PHE A 127 1.57 10.73 -2.92
CA PHE A 127 1.34 9.32 -3.28
C PHE A 127 0.90 8.45 -2.10
N TRP A 128 -0.26 8.77 -1.53
CA TRP A 128 -0.88 8.01 -0.46
C TRP A 128 -2.41 8.01 -0.60
N VAL A 129 -3.04 7.03 0.02
CA VAL A 129 -4.50 6.93 0.14
C VAL A 129 -4.85 6.46 1.55
N ASN A 130 -6.06 6.80 2.01
CA ASN A 130 -6.48 6.53 3.37
C ASN A 130 -8.00 6.29 3.46
N LEU A 131 -8.40 5.03 3.54
CA LEU A 131 -9.80 4.65 3.75
C LEU A 131 -10.13 4.40 5.22
N ARG A 132 -10.08 5.47 6.00
CA ARG A 132 -10.36 5.46 7.44
C ARG A 132 -11.77 5.96 7.73
N PRO A 133 -12.62 5.18 8.45
CA PRO A 133 -13.96 5.63 8.82
C PRO A 133 -13.97 6.90 9.69
N ASP A 134 -12.92 7.10 10.48
CA ASP A 134 -12.75 8.23 11.40
C ASP A 134 -12.07 9.45 10.77
N SER A 135 -11.80 9.43 9.46
CA SER A 135 -11.14 10.52 8.73
C SER A 135 -11.68 10.66 7.30
N PRO A 136 -13.00 10.88 7.12
CA PRO A 136 -13.65 10.89 5.81
C PRO A 136 -13.18 12.01 4.87
N ASP A 137 -12.67 13.11 5.43
CA ASP A 137 -12.22 14.26 4.65
C ASP A 137 -10.77 14.13 4.15
N ASN A 138 -10.05 13.08 4.57
CA ASN A 138 -8.63 12.88 4.25
C ASN A 138 -8.42 11.50 3.60
N ILE A 139 -8.98 11.33 2.41
CA ILE A 139 -8.97 10.06 1.66
C ILE A 139 -7.78 9.99 0.69
N ILE A 140 -7.54 11.06 -0.06
CA ILE A 140 -6.55 11.14 -1.13
C ILE A 140 -6.29 12.62 -1.46
N ASP A 141 -5.11 12.94 -1.97
CA ASP A 141 -4.82 14.26 -2.52
C ASP A 141 -5.67 14.56 -3.77
N GLN A 142 -6.05 15.83 -3.96
CA GLN A 142 -6.94 16.24 -5.05
C GLN A 142 -6.33 16.07 -6.44
N ASP A 143 -5.02 16.26 -6.59
CA ASP A 143 -4.36 16.12 -7.89
C ASP A 143 -4.13 14.66 -8.21
N LEU A 144 -3.77 13.85 -7.21
CA LEU A 144 -3.71 12.40 -7.37
C LEU A 144 -5.09 11.80 -7.71
N ALA A 145 -6.17 12.29 -7.10
CA ALA A 145 -7.54 11.82 -7.35
C ALA A 145 -8.03 12.04 -8.79
N LYS A 146 -7.44 12.98 -9.52
CA LYS A 146 -7.75 13.23 -10.94
C LYS A 146 -7.04 12.25 -11.89
N THR A 147 -6.18 11.38 -11.36
CA THR A 147 -5.39 10.43 -12.16
C THR A 147 -5.92 9.00 -12.03
N ASP A 148 -5.67 8.17 -13.05
CA ASP A 148 -5.94 6.73 -12.97
C ASP A 148 -5.12 6.05 -11.85
N LEU A 149 -3.94 6.57 -11.54
CA LEU A 149 -3.10 6.06 -10.45
C LEU A 149 -3.78 6.22 -9.09
N GLY A 150 -4.41 7.37 -8.83
CA GLY A 150 -5.17 7.61 -7.60
C GLY A 150 -6.35 6.64 -7.43
N ARG A 151 -7.08 6.37 -8.51
CA ARG A 151 -8.15 5.36 -8.54
C ARG A 151 -7.59 3.97 -8.20
N ILE A 152 -6.47 3.58 -8.81
CA ILE A 152 -5.84 2.28 -8.59
C ILE A 152 -5.37 2.12 -7.14
N LEU A 153 -4.75 3.16 -6.56
CA LEU A 153 -4.33 3.13 -5.16
C LEU A 153 -5.52 2.94 -4.22
N LEU A 154 -6.63 3.64 -4.47
CA LEU A 154 -7.87 3.47 -3.69
C LEU A 154 -8.45 2.05 -3.85
N GLU A 155 -8.51 1.52 -5.07
CA GLU A 155 -8.98 0.15 -5.33
C GLU A 155 -8.13 -0.89 -4.59
N ALA A 156 -6.80 -0.73 -4.64
CA ALA A 156 -5.88 -1.60 -3.93
C ALA A 156 -6.07 -1.54 -2.41
N ASP A 157 -6.27 -0.35 -1.85
CA ASP A 157 -6.51 -0.15 -0.41
C ASP A 157 -7.87 -0.73 0.03
N VAL A 158 -8.93 -0.56 -0.77
CA VAL A 158 -10.23 -1.22 -0.54
C VAL A 158 -10.05 -2.73 -0.54
N GLN A 159 -9.36 -3.27 -1.55
CA GLN A 159 -9.19 -4.71 -1.72
C GLN A 159 -8.40 -5.32 -0.57
N LEU A 160 -7.29 -4.68 -0.16
CA LEU A 160 -6.52 -5.07 1.02
C LEU A 160 -7.40 -5.17 2.26
N LYS A 161 -8.24 -4.16 2.51
CA LYS A 161 -9.13 -4.12 3.67
C LYS A 161 -10.19 -5.22 3.62
N LYS A 162 -10.81 -5.46 2.45
CA LYS A 162 -11.78 -6.55 2.24
C LYS A 162 -11.15 -7.92 2.48
N ASP A 163 -9.97 -8.16 1.92
CA ASP A 163 -9.27 -9.43 2.05
C ASP A 163 -8.84 -9.65 3.50
N THR A 164 -8.26 -8.63 4.15
CA THR A 164 -7.89 -8.70 5.56
C THR A 164 -9.10 -9.02 6.43
N ALA A 165 -10.24 -8.34 6.23
CA ALA A 165 -11.47 -8.61 6.98
C ALA A 165 -11.98 -10.03 6.75
N SER A 166 -11.96 -10.52 5.50
CA SER A 166 -12.37 -11.88 5.14
C SER A 166 -11.51 -12.94 5.83
N TYR A 167 -10.18 -12.81 5.74
CA TYR A 167 -9.23 -13.77 6.30
C TYR A 167 -9.15 -13.75 7.83
N THR A 168 -9.50 -12.62 8.47
CA THR A 168 -9.47 -12.47 9.93
C THR A 168 -10.85 -12.56 10.58
N ASN A 169 -11.93 -12.82 9.83
CA ASN A 169 -13.27 -12.93 10.39
C ASN A 169 -13.41 -14.16 11.32
N PRO A 170 -13.64 -14.00 12.64
CA PRO A 170 -13.74 -15.10 13.59
C PRO A 170 -14.97 -16.00 13.39
N ALA A 171 -15.93 -15.60 12.54
CA ALA A 171 -17.03 -16.47 12.14
C ALA A 171 -16.58 -17.56 11.14
N THR A 172 -15.51 -17.33 10.38
CA THR A 172 -15.00 -18.29 9.38
C THR A 172 -14.00 -19.27 10.00
N LEU A 173 -13.81 -20.44 9.37
CA LEU A 173 -12.84 -21.45 9.83
C LEU A 173 -11.41 -20.89 9.84
N ILE A 174 -11.03 -20.17 8.78
CA ILE A 174 -9.69 -19.59 8.63
C ILE A 174 -9.46 -18.52 9.71
N GLY A 175 -10.42 -17.61 9.91
CA GLY A 175 -10.29 -16.58 10.93
C GLY A 175 -10.21 -17.14 12.35
N LYS A 176 -10.99 -18.18 12.69
CA LYS A 176 -10.86 -18.87 13.99
C LYS A 176 -9.44 -19.40 14.21
N GLN A 177 -8.86 -20.04 13.20
CA GLN A 177 -7.49 -20.54 13.28
C GLN A 177 -6.47 -19.41 13.46
N TYR A 178 -6.65 -18.30 12.74
CA TYR A 178 -5.83 -17.10 12.89
C TYR A 178 -5.87 -16.58 14.33
N TRP A 179 -7.06 -16.33 14.88
CA TRP A 179 -7.21 -15.81 16.25
C TRP A 179 -6.68 -16.79 17.29
N ASN A 180 -6.96 -18.09 17.17
CA ASN A 180 -6.42 -19.10 18.09
C ASN A 180 -4.88 -19.10 18.12
N LYS A 181 -4.22 -18.98 16.95
CA LYS A 181 -2.76 -18.87 16.86
C LYS A 181 -2.25 -17.57 17.46
N LEU A 182 -2.93 -16.46 17.19
CA LEU A 182 -2.56 -15.14 17.68
C LEU A 182 -2.63 -15.08 19.21
N TYR A 183 -3.73 -15.52 19.82
CA TYR A 183 -3.87 -15.57 21.28
C TYR A 183 -2.91 -16.56 21.93
N LYS A 184 -2.64 -17.72 21.30
CA LYS A 184 -1.61 -18.65 21.78
C LYS A 184 -0.24 -17.98 21.81
N LYS A 185 0.15 -17.28 20.73
CA LYS A 185 1.42 -16.56 20.66
C LYS A 185 1.50 -15.39 21.65
N ALA A 186 0.40 -14.66 21.83
CA ALA A 186 0.35 -13.60 22.82
C ALA A 186 0.55 -14.15 24.23
N SER A 187 -0.06 -15.29 24.57
CA SER A 187 0.13 -15.92 25.88
C SER A 187 1.55 -16.44 26.10
N GLU A 188 2.19 -16.99 25.05
CA GLU A 188 3.60 -17.41 25.11
C GLU A 188 4.56 -16.22 25.37
N LEU A 189 4.25 -15.03 24.84
CA LEU A 189 5.12 -13.85 24.93
C LEU A 189 4.86 -12.97 26.17
N PHE A 190 3.59 -12.82 26.55
CA PHE A 190 3.15 -11.87 27.57
C PHE A 190 2.55 -12.53 28.83
N GLY A 191 2.47 -13.86 28.88
CA GLY A 191 1.97 -14.61 30.03
C GLY A 191 0.47 -14.95 29.96
N THR A 192 -0.09 -15.45 31.06
CA THR A 192 -1.49 -15.93 31.14
C THR A 192 -2.49 -14.87 31.58
N ASP A 193 -2.06 -13.62 31.72
CA ASP A 193 -2.96 -12.52 32.04
C ASP A 193 -3.96 -12.28 30.90
N GLN A 194 -5.10 -11.64 31.18
CA GLN A 194 -6.16 -11.34 30.21
C GLN A 194 -5.67 -10.38 29.11
N ILE A 195 -4.89 -10.90 28.16
CA ILE A 195 -4.40 -10.15 27.01
C ILE A 195 -5.58 -9.91 26.08
N THR A 196 -6.06 -8.67 26.03
CA THR A 196 -7.07 -8.25 25.07
C THR A 196 -6.36 -7.68 23.84
N ILE A 197 -6.45 -8.38 22.72
CA ILE A 197 -5.84 -7.91 21.47
C ILE A 197 -6.82 -6.96 20.78
N PRO A 198 -6.41 -5.72 20.45
CA PRO A 198 -7.27 -4.80 19.72
C PRO A 198 -7.64 -5.39 18.36
N THR A 199 -8.94 -5.43 18.07
CA THR A 199 -9.49 -5.98 16.81
C THR A 199 -9.40 -5.00 15.64
N LEU A 200 -9.17 -3.71 15.93
CA LEU A 200 -8.98 -2.69 14.91
C LEU A 200 -7.54 -2.72 14.39
N THR A 201 -7.30 -3.49 13.34
CA THR A 201 -6.03 -3.45 12.61
C THR A 201 -6.10 -2.41 11.49
N ARG A 202 -4.99 -1.71 11.27
CA ARG A 202 -4.86 -0.72 10.19
C ARG A 202 -3.85 -1.26 9.17
N PRO A 203 -4.26 -2.15 8.26
CA PRO A 203 -3.37 -2.59 7.19
C PRO A 203 -3.20 -1.46 6.16
N TRP A 204 -1.98 -1.30 5.65
CA TRP A 204 -1.66 -0.43 4.52
C TRP A 204 -0.58 -1.09 3.65
N ILE A 205 -0.47 -0.64 2.39
CA ILE A 205 0.58 -1.07 1.46
C ILE A 205 1.73 -0.08 1.57
N VAL A 206 2.95 -0.59 1.70
CA VAL A 206 4.18 0.20 1.61
C VAL A 206 4.84 -0.16 0.28
N PRO A 207 5.19 0.83 -0.57
CA PRO A 207 5.89 0.55 -1.81
C PRO A 207 7.25 -0.08 -1.54
N GLY A 208 7.66 -1.01 -2.39
CA GLY A 208 9.01 -1.57 -2.37
C GLY A 208 10.05 -0.55 -2.86
N GLU A 209 11.32 -0.81 -2.53
CA GLU A 209 12.43 -0.06 -3.08
C GLU A 209 12.63 -0.39 -4.57
N ILE A 210 12.89 0.62 -5.38
CA ILE A 210 13.25 0.47 -6.80
C ILE A 210 14.64 1.06 -6.98
N ILE A 211 15.58 0.26 -7.51
CA ILE A 211 16.95 0.71 -7.76
C ILE A 211 17.09 1.07 -9.23
N ILE A 212 17.34 2.34 -9.50
CA ILE A 212 17.62 2.85 -10.85
C ILE A 212 19.11 3.12 -10.99
N ARG A 213 19.73 2.56 -12.03
CA ARG A 213 21.12 2.82 -12.40
C ARG A 213 21.19 3.56 -13.71
N GLU A 214 21.87 4.69 -13.72
CA GLU A 214 22.16 5.46 -14.92
C GLU A 214 23.49 5.02 -15.55
N GLN A 215 23.50 4.88 -16.88
CA GLN A 215 24.67 4.63 -17.71
C GLN A 215 24.64 5.54 -18.94
N ARG A 216 25.37 6.66 -18.87
CA ARG A 216 25.44 7.70 -19.92
C ARG A 216 24.07 8.31 -20.28
N THR A 217 23.29 7.62 -21.10
CA THR A 217 21.97 8.04 -21.59
C THR A 217 20.88 7.00 -21.31
N GLU A 218 21.23 5.94 -20.58
CA GLU A 218 20.39 4.77 -20.34
C GLU A 218 20.11 4.61 -18.86
N TYR A 219 18.85 4.30 -18.51
CA TYR A 219 18.46 3.96 -17.14
C TYR A 219 18.05 2.49 -17.09
N ARG A 220 18.67 1.73 -16.18
CA ARG A 220 18.32 0.34 -15.87
C ARG A 220 17.59 0.28 -14.55
N VAL A 221 16.48 -0.46 -14.53
CA VAL A 221 15.62 -0.65 -13.36
C VAL A 221 15.80 -2.08 -12.86
N GLN A 222 16.14 -2.23 -11.57
CA GLN A 222 16.33 -3.53 -10.91
C GLN A 222 15.26 -3.81 -9.88
#